data_AF-A0A528N5P2-F1
#
_entry.id   AF-A0A528N5P2-F1
#
_cell.length_a   1.000
_cell.length_b   1.000
_cell.length_c   1.000
_cell.angle_alpha   90.00
_cell.angle_beta   90.00
_cell.angle_gamma   90.00
#
_symmetry.space_group_name_H-M   'P 1'
#
loop_
_entity.id
_entity.type
_entity.pdbx_description
1 polymer ?
#
loop_
_entity_poly.entity_id
_entity_poly.type
_entity_poly.pdbx_seq_one_letter_code
_entity_poly.pdbx_strand_id
1 'polypeptide(L)'
;VDLVVHVGAPKGASRLAQRIGRANHRMDEPSKAILIPANRFEVLECRAALDANYLGAQDTPPLVDGGLDVLAQHVLGCACGAPFHADALFQEVRTAAPYAELD
;
A
#
# COMPACT_ATOMS: atom_id res chain seq x y z
N VAL A 1 -2.80 -22.93 1.61
CA VAL A 1 -3.95 -22.02 1.85
C VAL A 1 -4.63 -21.93 0.53
N ASP A 2 -5.82 -22.51 0.43
CA ASP A 2 -6.36 -22.90 -0.87
C ASP A 2 -7.61 -22.07 -1.21
N LEU A 3 -8.05 -21.28 -0.22
CA LEU A 3 -9.17 -20.36 -0.28
C LEU A 3 -8.92 -19.20 0.71
N VAL A 4 -9.23 -17.98 0.27
CA VAL A 4 -9.36 -16.80 1.13
C VAL A 4 -10.83 -16.45 1.26
N VAL A 5 -11.32 -16.34 2.49
CA VAL A 5 -12.67 -15.82 2.77
C VAL A 5 -12.53 -14.36 3.22
N HIS A 6 -13.11 -13.44 2.46
CA HIS A 6 -13.08 -12.01 2.75
C HIS A 6 -14.43 -11.60 3.34
N VAL A 7 -14.47 -11.34 4.64
CA VAL A 7 -15.67 -10.87 5.33
C VAL A 7 -15.72 -9.34 5.28
N GLY A 8 -16.85 -8.81 4.84
CA GLY A 8 -17.06 -7.39 4.59
C GLY A 8 -16.65 -6.96 3.18
N ALA A 9 -16.92 -5.70 2.85
CA ALA A 9 -16.48 -5.13 1.57
C ALA A 9 -14.97 -4.85 1.54
N PRO A 10 -14.28 -5.21 0.44
CA PRO A 10 -12.89 -4.88 0.23
C PRO A 10 -12.73 -3.38 0.00
N LYS A 11 -11.79 -2.76 0.73
CA LYS A 11 -11.52 -1.31 0.65
C LYS A 11 -10.67 -0.90 -0.54
N GLY A 12 -10.78 -1.60 -1.68
CA GLY A 12 -9.98 -1.34 -2.89
C GLY A 12 -9.56 -2.60 -3.64
N ALA A 13 -9.34 -2.46 -4.95
CA ALA A 13 -8.91 -3.50 -5.87
C ALA A 13 -7.50 -4.02 -5.54
N SER A 14 -6.53 -3.14 -5.25
CA SER A 14 -5.16 -3.57 -4.92
C SER A 14 -5.11 -4.38 -3.64
N ARG A 15 -5.87 -3.95 -2.61
CA ARG A 15 -5.97 -4.69 -1.35
C ARG A 15 -6.67 -6.02 -1.52
N LEU A 16 -7.69 -6.09 -2.40
CA LEU A 16 -8.36 -7.33 -2.74
C LEU A 16 -7.38 -8.30 -3.41
N ALA A 17 -6.68 -7.86 -4.46
CA ALA A 17 -5.68 -8.65 -5.18
C ALA A 17 -4.61 -9.23 -4.25
N GLN A 18 -4.01 -8.39 -3.40
CA GLN A 18 -2.97 -8.82 -2.44
C GLN A 18 -3.49 -9.85 -1.43
N ARG A 19 -4.76 -9.74 -1.01
CA ARG A 19 -5.35 -10.69 -0.05
C ARG A 19 -5.70 -12.01 -0.73
N ILE A 20 -6.35 -11.96 -1.89
CA ILE A 20 -6.73 -13.14 -2.66
C ILE A 20 -5.48 -13.92 -3.10
N GLY A 21 -4.39 -13.23 -3.45
CA GLY A 21 -3.11 -13.84 -3.82
C GLY A 21 -2.51 -14.79 -2.77
N ARG A 22 -2.97 -14.72 -1.51
CA ARG A 22 -2.55 -15.67 -0.47
C ARG A 22 -3.14 -17.07 -0.65
N ALA A 23 -4.24 -17.20 -1.40
CA ALA A 23 -4.77 -18.48 -1.82
C ALA A 23 -4.03 -18.98 -3.05
N ASN A 24 -3.65 -20.26 -3.05
CA ASN A 24 -2.90 -20.90 -4.13
C ASN A 24 -1.70 -20.05 -4.58
N HIS A 25 -0.87 -19.62 -3.61
CA HIS A 25 0.31 -18.78 -3.85
C HIS A 25 1.43 -19.58 -4.55
N ARG A 26 1.14 -19.99 -5.78
CA ARG A 26 1.93 -20.81 -6.70
C ARG A 26 1.71 -20.25 -8.11
N MET A 27 2.68 -20.41 -9.01
CA MET A 27 2.59 -19.85 -10.37
C MET A 27 1.56 -20.55 -11.26
N ASP A 28 1.24 -21.80 -10.94
CA ASP A 28 0.49 -22.75 -11.76
C ASP A 28 -0.98 -22.90 -11.33
N GLU A 29 -1.40 -22.22 -10.26
CA GLU A 29 -2.76 -22.32 -9.73
C GLU A 29 -3.41 -20.95 -9.54
N PRO A 30 -4.64 -20.73 -10.02
CA PRO A 30 -5.33 -19.46 -9.82
C PRO A 30 -5.73 -19.32 -8.34
N SER A 31 -5.54 -18.11 -7.81
CA SER A 31 -6.03 -17.77 -6.47
C SER A 31 -7.55 -17.87 -6.37
N LYS A 32 -8.05 -18.38 -5.24
CA LYS A 32 -9.47 -18.56 -4.97
C LYS A 32 -9.92 -17.73 -3.77
N ALA A 33 -11.05 -17.05 -3.91
CA ALA A 33 -11.65 -16.33 -2.80
C ALA A 33 -13.18 -16.29 -2.86
N ILE A 34 -13.78 -16.19 -1.67
CA ILE A 34 -15.21 -15.91 -1.47
C ILE A 34 -15.32 -14.58 -0.72
N LEU A 35 -16.14 -13.67 -1.25
CA LEU A 35 -16.47 -12.41 -0.59
C LEU A 35 -17.82 -12.57 0.12
N ILE A 36 -17.88 -12.17 1.39
CA ILE A 36 -19.08 -12.26 2.24
C ILE A 36 -19.43 -10.84 2.71
N PRO A 37 -20.30 -10.12 1.98
CA PRO A 37 -20.78 -8.79 2.38
C PRO A 37 -21.54 -8.85 3.71
N ALA A 38 -21.29 -7.91 4.61
CA ALA A 38 -21.98 -7.84 5.90
C ALA A 38 -23.36 -7.16 5.82
N ASN A 39 -23.62 -6.41 4.74
CA ASN A 39 -24.89 -5.75 4.50
C ASN A 39 -25.15 -5.57 2.99
N ARG A 40 -26.36 -5.09 2.65
CA ARG A 40 -26.80 -4.94 1.26
C ARG A 40 -25.96 -3.95 0.43
N PHE A 41 -25.40 -2.92 1.06
CA PHE A 41 -24.60 -1.92 0.35
C PHE A 41 -23.21 -2.46 0.01
N GLU A 42 -22.65 -3.29 0.88
CA GLU A 42 -21.37 -3.94 0.65
C GLU A 42 -21.37 -4.92 -0.52
N VAL A 43 -22.54 -5.41 -0.95
CA VAL A 43 -22.66 -6.22 -2.17
C VAL A 43 -22.19 -5.42 -3.40
N LEU A 44 -22.59 -4.14 -3.47
CA LEU A 44 -22.17 -3.24 -4.56
C LEU A 44 -20.67 -2.96 -4.49
N GLU A 45 -20.13 -2.69 -3.29
CA GLU A 45 -18.69 -2.49 -3.09
C GLU A 45 -17.87 -3.72 -3.49
N CYS A 46 -18.31 -4.92 -3.08
CA CYS A 46 -17.67 -6.18 -3.48
C CYS A 46 -17.68 -6.37 -5.00
N ARG A 47 -18.81 -6.04 -5.65
CA ARG A 47 -18.91 -6.17 -7.11
C ARG A 47 -17.99 -5.18 -7.82
N ALA A 48 -17.98 -3.92 -7.41
CA ALA A 48 -17.10 -2.89 -7.96
C ALA A 48 -15.63 -3.27 -7.81
N ALA A 49 -15.24 -3.80 -6.64
CA ALA A 49 -13.86 -4.26 -6.41
C ALA A 49 -13.49 -5.48 -7.26
N LEU A 50 -14.41 -6.41 -7.50
CA LEU A 50 -14.18 -7.52 -8.43
C LEU A 50 -13.98 -7.01 -9.86
N ASP A 51 -14.85 -6.13 -10.34
CA ASP A 51 -14.75 -5.57 -11.70
C ASP A 51 -13.43 -4.78 -11.86
N ALA A 52 -13.05 -3.95 -10.88
CA ALA A 52 -11.78 -3.24 -10.86
C ALA A 52 -10.56 -4.18 -10.83
N ASN A 53 -10.64 -5.27 -10.06
CA ASN A 53 -9.58 -6.29 -10.01
C ASN A 53 -9.43 -7.02 -11.36
N TYR A 54 -10.53 -7.35 -12.05
CA TYR A 54 -10.47 -7.95 -13.39
C TYR A 54 -9.82 -7.02 -14.42
N LEU A 55 -10.01 -5.71 -14.29
CA LEU A 55 -9.35 -4.70 -15.12
C LEU A 55 -7.90 -4.43 -14.71
N GLY A 56 -7.41 -5.05 -13.63
CA GLY A 56 -6.06 -4.81 -13.09
C GLY A 56 -5.88 -3.41 -12.50
N ALA A 57 -6.97 -2.73 -12.14
CA ALA A 57 -6.92 -1.40 -11.55
C ALA A 57 -6.11 -1.40 -10.26
N GLN A 58 -5.32 -0.35 -10.05
CA GLN A 58 -4.51 -0.17 -8.85
C GLN A 58 -4.97 1.06 -8.08
N ASP A 59 -5.15 0.92 -6.77
CA ASP A 59 -5.50 2.03 -5.86
C ASP A 59 -4.25 2.76 -5.34
N THR A 60 -3.13 2.66 -6.05
CA THR A 60 -1.87 3.28 -5.66
C THR A 60 -2.01 4.80 -5.76
N PRO A 61 -1.89 5.55 -4.65
CA PRO A 61 -1.91 7.00 -4.72
C PRO A 61 -0.71 7.50 -5.54
N PRO A 62 -0.82 8.67 -6.18
CA PRO A 62 0.33 9.28 -6.81
C PRO A 62 1.42 9.52 -5.77
N LEU A 63 2.68 9.56 -6.23
CA LEU A 63 3.75 10.03 -5.38
C LEU A 63 3.46 11.47 -4.97
N VAL A 64 3.66 11.77 -3.69
CA VAL A 64 3.49 13.10 -3.12
C VAL A 64 4.84 13.57 -2.56
N ASP A 65 5.03 14.89 -2.55
CA ASP A 65 6.18 15.50 -1.88
C ASP A 65 6.18 15.15 -0.39
N GLY A 66 7.38 15.02 0.15
CA GLY A 66 7.58 14.62 1.53
C GLY A 66 7.23 15.74 2.50
N GLY A 67 6.44 15.41 3.53
CA GLY A 67 6.13 16.33 4.62
C GLY A 67 7.38 16.70 5.43
N LEU A 68 7.49 17.99 5.79
CA LEU A 68 8.58 18.48 6.63
C LEU A 68 8.50 17.96 8.08
N ASP A 69 7.30 17.59 8.55
CA ASP A 69 7.07 16.93 9.83
C ASP A 69 7.68 15.52 9.87
N VAL A 70 7.49 14.75 8.80
CA VAL A 70 8.12 13.43 8.62
C VAL A 70 9.64 13.57 8.53
N LEU A 71 10.13 14.58 7.81
CA LEU A 71 11.56 14.87 7.73
C LEU A 71 12.14 15.23 9.11
N ALA A 72 11.47 16.11 9.86
CA ALA A 72 11.88 16.48 11.21
C ALA A 72 11.94 15.25 12.15
N GLN A 73 10.95 14.35 12.06
CA GLN A 73 10.96 13.10 12.81
C GLN A 73 12.15 12.21 12.42
N HIS A 74 12.47 12.12 11.13
CA HIS A 74 13.62 11.36 10.64
C HIS A 74 14.95 11.95 11.17
N VAL A 75 15.14 13.28 11.05
CA VAL A 75 16.34 13.99 11.55
C VAL A 75 16.53 13.77 13.06
N LEU A 76 15.43 13.84 13.84
CA LEU A 76 15.46 13.54 15.26
C LEU A 76 15.89 12.08 15.52
N GLY A 77 15.33 11.12 14.78
CA GLY A 77 15.69 9.71 14.87
C GLY A 77 17.17 9.46 14.59
N CYS A 78 17.73 10.10 13.57
CA CYS A 78 19.17 10.03 13.26
C CYS A 78 20.01 10.56 14.42
N ALA A 79 19.63 11.70 15.01
CA ALA A 79 20.35 12.33 16.13
C ALA A 79 20.35 11.47 17.39
N CYS A 80 19.27 10.70 17.62
CA CYS A 80 19.19 9.76 18.72
C CYS A 80 20.12 8.55 18.55
N GLY A 81 20.40 8.13 17.30
CA GLY A 81 21.27 6.99 17.01
C GLY A 81 22.75 7.34 17.11
N ALA A 82 23.17 8.43 16.48
CA ALA A 82 24.55 8.92 16.50
C ALA A 82 24.65 10.37 16.02
N PRO A 83 25.75 11.09 16.33
CA PRO A 83 26.06 12.35 15.67
C PRO A 83 26.20 12.18 14.16
N PHE A 84 25.74 13.16 13.40
CA PHE A 84 25.85 13.20 11.93
C PHE A 84 26.24 14.59 11.43
N HIS A 85 26.73 14.66 10.20
CA HIS A 85 26.96 15.92 9.50
C HIS A 85 25.70 16.35 8.77
N ALA A 86 25.24 17.59 8.99
CA ALA A 86 23.98 18.09 8.44
C ALA A 86 23.95 18.01 6.91
N ASP A 87 25.03 18.44 6.23
CA ASP A 87 25.10 18.42 4.76
C ASP A 87 25.04 17.00 4.20
N ALA A 88 25.67 16.03 4.88
CA ALA A 88 25.63 14.63 4.46
C ALA A 88 24.21 14.06 4.57
N LEU A 89 23.51 14.34 5.68
CA LEU A 89 22.12 13.91 5.86
C LEU A 89 21.19 14.57 4.85
N PHE A 90 21.39 15.86 4.55
CA PHE A 90 20.63 16.57 3.53
C PHE A 90 20.78 15.95 2.15
N GLN A 91 22.01 15.62 1.74
CA GLN A 91 22.27 14.96 0.45
C GLN A 91 21.63 13.57 0.39
N GLU A 92 21.70 12.80 1.48
CA GLU A 92 21.02 11.49 1.57
C GLU A 92 19.50 11.63 1.45
N VAL A 93 18.89 12.56 2.17
CA VAL A 93 17.44 12.82 2.13
C VAL A 93 16.98 13.15 0.72
N ARG A 94 17.73 13.97 -0.03
CA ARG A 94 17.40 14.31 -1.42
C ARG A 94 17.46 13.13 -2.40
N THR A 95 18.04 11.98 -2.01
CA THR A 95 17.97 10.76 -2.83
C THR A 95 16.61 10.05 -2.74
N ALA A 96 15.82 10.34 -1.70
CA ALA A 96 14.47 9.83 -1.57
C ALA A 96 13.52 10.63 -2.48
N ALA A 97 12.73 9.93 -3.30
CA ALA A 97 11.85 10.55 -4.29
C ALA A 97 10.93 11.67 -3.73
N PRO A 98 10.33 11.55 -2.52
CA PRO A 98 9.51 12.62 -1.95
C PRO A 98 10.27 13.91 -1.61
N TYR A 99 11.60 13.86 -1.47
CA TYR A 99 12.44 14.99 -1.04
C TYR A 99 13.45 15.41 -2.11
N ALA A 100 13.32 14.91 -3.35
CA ALA A 100 14.28 15.17 -4.42
C ALA A 100 14.48 16.67 -4.73
N GLU A 101 13.42 17.46 -4.52
CA GLU A 101 13.39 18.92 -4.76
C GLU A 101 13.60 19.75 -3.48
N LEU A 102 13.90 19.13 -2.33
CA LEU A 102 14.10 19.83 -1.05
C LEU A 102 15.27 20.84 -1.13
N ASP A 103 15.03 22.09 -0.75
CA ASP A 103 15.99 23.20 -0.82
C ASP A 103 16.70 23.54 0.51
#